data_AF-A0A0D0C4Y5-F1
#
_entry.id   AF-A0A0D0C4Y5-F1
#
_cell.length_a   1.000
_cell.length_b   1.000
_cell.length_c   1.000
_cell.angle_alpha   90.00
_cell.angle_beta   90.00
_cell.angle_gamma   90.00
#
_symmetry.space_group_name_H-M   'P 1'
#
loop_
_entity.id
_entity.type
_entity.pdbx_description
1 polymer ?
#
loop_
_entity_poly.entity_id
_entity_poly.type
_entity_poly.pdbx_seq_one_letter_code
_entity_poly.pdbx_strand_id
1 'polypeptide(L)'
;DIWLGSLKEKPVCLKVLRLAIEQDEEARAEIRKQFCHEALVWRQLKHPNILPLLGVNMDLFSPSFCLISPWMENRNVITYLKHNPQ
;
A
#
# COMPACT_ATOMS: atom_id res chain seq x y z
N ASP A 1 3.03 -5.63 -4.60
CA ASP A 1 4.14 -6.01 -3.71
C ASP A 1 4.24 -5.07 -2.52
N ILE A 2 4.89 -5.49 -1.43
CA ILE A 2 5.10 -4.67 -0.22
C ILE A 2 6.59 -4.40 -0.08
N TRP A 3 6.96 -3.12 -0.03
CA TRP A 3 8.35 -2.69 0.14
C TRP A 3 8.51 -1.82 1.39
N LEU A 4 9.69 -1.89 2.01
CA LEU A 4 10.11 -0.96 3.05
C LEU A 4 10.77 0.26 2.38
N GLY A 5 10.30 1.45 2.72
CA GLY A 5 10.87 2.72 2.29
C GLY A 5 11.13 3.67 3.47
N SER A 6 11.61 4.87 3.17
CA SER A 6 11.84 5.93 4.15
C SER A 6 11.20 7.23 3.69
N LEU A 7 10.46 7.88 4.58
CA LEU A 7 9.86 9.20 4.38
C LEU A 7 10.24 10.11 5.55
N LYS A 8 11.08 11.13 5.30
CA LYS A 8 11.63 12.01 6.35
C LYS A 8 12.24 11.19 7.49
N GLU A 9 13.08 10.22 7.14
CA GLU A 9 13.76 9.28 8.05
C GLU A 9 12.84 8.33 8.83
N LYS A 10 11.53 8.35 8.58
CA LYS A 10 10.58 7.40 9.18
C LYS A 10 10.35 6.21 8.26
N PRO A 11 10.41 4.96 8.77
CA PRO A 11 10.14 3.78 7.97
C PRO A 11 8.67 3.76 7.53
N VAL A 12 8.46 3.53 6.24
CA VAL A 12 7.13 3.46 5.62
C VAL A 12 6.97 2.18 4.80
N CYS A 13 5.73 1.71 4.71
CA CYS A 13 5.32 0.66 3.81
C CYS A 13 4.92 1.28 2.47
N LEU A 14 5.42 0.69 1.37
CA LEU A 14 5.04 1.01 0.00
C LEU A 14 4.30 -0.21 -0.58
N LYS A 15 2.97 -0.14 -0.64
CA LYS A 15 2.12 -1.17 -1.27
C LYS A 15 2.00 -0.87 -2.75
N VAL A 16 2.85 -1.49 -3.55
CA VAL A 16 2.96 -1.31 -5.01
C VAL A 16 1.91 -2.18 -5.72
N LEU A 17 1.18 -1.60 -6.65
CA LEU A 17 0.24 -2.34 -7.49
C LEU A 17 0.98 -2.99 -8.64
N ARG A 18 0.56 -4.19 -9.03
CA ARG A 18 1.15 -4.87 -10.20
C ARG A 18 0.41 -4.44 -11.46
N LEU A 19 0.73 -3.26 -11.96
CA LEU A 19 0.17 -2.72 -13.21
C LEU A 19 1.03 -3.03 -14.42
N ALA A 20 2.35 -3.13 -14.25
CA ALA A 20 3.31 -3.31 -15.34
C ALA A 20 3.16 -4.63 -16.13
N ILE A 21 2.31 -5.56 -15.69
CA ILE A 21 2.07 -6.85 -16.36
C ILE A 21 0.89 -6.76 -17.33
N GLU A 22 0.01 -5.77 -17.19
CA GLU A 22 -1.20 -5.65 -17.99
C GLU A 22 -0.96 -4.81 -19.25
N GLN A 23 -1.16 -5.41 -20.43
CA GLN A 23 -0.96 -4.74 -21.72
C GLN A 23 -2.25 -4.07 -22.21
N ASP A 24 -3.41 -4.53 -21.75
CA ASP A 24 -4.70 -3.94 -22.11
C ASP A 24 -4.92 -2.58 -21.42
N GLU A 25 -5.27 -1.55 -22.20
CA GLU A 25 -5.47 -0.20 -21.66
C GLU A 25 -6.76 -0.07 -20.82
N GLU A 26 -7.82 -0.81 -21.16
CA GLU A 26 -9.08 -0.79 -20.41
C GLU A 26 -8.91 -1.45 -19.04
N ALA A 27 -8.24 -2.61 -19.00
CA ALA A 27 -7.86 -3.29 -17.78
C ALA A 27 -6.97 -2.40 -16.89
N ARG A 28 -5.98 -1.70 -17.48
CA ARG A 28 -5.17 -0.71 -16.75
C ARG A 28 -6.01 0.44 -16.19
N ALA A 29 -7.02 0.92 -16.93
CA ALA A 29 -7.93 1.96 -16.46
C ALA A 29 -8.79 1.47 -15.28
N GLU A 30 -9.28 0.24 -15.32
CA GLU A 30 -10.06 -0.34 -14.23
C GLU A 30 -9.19 -0.57 -12.97
N ILE A 31 -7.95 -1.05 -13.12
CA ILE A 31 -7.01 -1.18 -11.99
C ILE A 31 -6.71 0.19 -11.37
N ARG A 32 -6.51 1.24 -12.20
CA ARG A 32 -6.36 2.62 -11.72
C ARG A 32 -7.58 3.11 -10.93
N LYS A 33 -8.78 2.80 -11.41
CA LYS A 33 -10.03 3.17 -10.73
C LYS A 33 -10.15 2.48 -9.38
N GLN A 34 -9.86 1.18 -9.30
CA GLN A 34 -9.87 0.41 -8.05
C GLN A 34 -8.83 0.94 -7.06
N PHE A 35 -7.63 1.29 -7.54
CA PHE A 35 -6.60 1.94 -6.74
C PHE A 35 -7.08 3.26 -6.13
N CYS A 36 -7.63 4.14 -6.96
CA CYS A 36 -8.16 5.42 -6.50
C CYS A 36 -9.28 5.23 -5.49
N HIS A 37 -10.17 4.26 -5.71
CA HIS A 37 -11.23 3.93 -4.77
C HIS A 37 -10.67 3.46 -3.42
N GLU A 38 -9.71 2.53 -3.40
CA GLU A 38 -9.04 2.08 -2.18
C GLU A 38 -8.38 3.25 -1.44
N ALA A 39 -7.63 4.09 -2.16
CA ALA A 39 -6.98 5.26 -1.58
C ALA A 39 -7.98 6.26 -0.97
N LEU A 40 -9.09 6.52 -1.66
CA LEU A 40 -10.12 7.46 -1.20
C LEU A 40 -10.87 6.94 0.02
N VAL A 41 -11.26 5.67 0.03
CA VAL A 41 -11.89 5.04 1.19
C VAL A 41 -10.93 5.07 2.37
N TRP A 42 -9.69 4.60 2.16
CA TRP A 42 -8.69 4.50 3.22
C TRP A 42 -8.33 5.87 3.81
N ARG A 43 -8.20 6.91 2.98
CA ARG A 43 -7.97 8.30 3.44
C ARG A 43 -9.06 8.82 4.39
N GLN A 44 -10.30 8.37 4.23
CA GLN A 44 -11.43 8.82 5.04
C GLN A 44 -11.48 8.14 6.42
N LEU A 45 -10.82 6.99 6.57
CA LEU A 45 -10.80 6.25 7.83
C LEU A 45 -9.81 6.90 8.81
N LYS A 46 -10.35 7.53 9.87
CA LYS A 46 -9.56 8.18 10.93
C LYS A 46 -9.89 7.59 12.28
N HIS A 47 -9.15 6.56 12.68
CA HIS A 47 -9.34 5.88 13.96
C HIS A 47 -8.00 5.30 14.45
N PRO A 48 -7.71 5.30 15.77
CA PRO A 48 -6.44 4.80 16.31
C PRO A 48 -6.11 3.33 15.96
N ASN A 49 -7.12 2.50 15.69
CA ASN A 49 -6.95 1.09 15.32
C ASN A 49 -7.03 0.83 13.81
N ILE A 50 -7.11 1.87 12.98
CA ILE A 50 -7.02 1.74 11.53
C ILE A 50 -5.67 2.32 11.10
N LEU A 51 -4.88 1.53 10.38
CA LEU A 51 -3.60 1.98 9.84
C LEU A 51 -3.84 3.23 8.97
N PRO A 52 -3.15 4.36 9.17
CA PRO A 52 -3.41 5.54 8.34
C PRO A 52 -2.77 5.41 6.96
N LEU A 53 -3.45 5.94 5.95
CA LEU A 53 -2.86 6.21 4.64
C LEU A 53 -2.10 7.55 4.71
N LEU A 54 -0.78 7.51 4.52
CA LEU A 54 0.09 8.70 4.51
C LEU A 54 0.07 9.41 3.16
N GLY A 55 -0.15 8.67 2.08
CA GLY A 55 -0.22 9.22 0.73
C GLY A 55 -0.16 8.16 -0.35
N VAL A 56 0.04 8.63 -1.59
CA VAL A 56 0.23 7.81 -2.78
C VAL A 56 1.44 8.33 -3.54
N ASN A 57 2.13 7.46 -4.29
CA ASN A 57 3.20 7.86 -5.20
C ASN A 57 3.01 7.14 -6.55
N MET A 58 3.21 7.90 -7.63
CA MET A 58 3.01 7.42 -9.01
C MET A 58 4.30 7.35 -9.82
N ASP A 59 5.38 7.91 -9.31
CA ASP A 59 6.62 8.09 -10.05
C ASP A 59 7.64 6.98 -9.71
N LEU A 60 7.74 6.61 -8.44
CA LEU A 60 8.76 5.70 -7.91
C LEU A 60 8.68 4.29 -8.50
N PHE A 61 7.48 3.86 -8.91
CA PHE A 61 7.22 2.54 -9.48
C PHE A 61 6.58 2.60 -10.86
N SER A 62 6.69 3.72 -11.58
CA SER A 62 6.08 3.89 -12.90
C SER A 62 6.40 2.71 -13.85
N PRO A 63 5.41 2.17 -14.59
CA PRO A 63 4.04 2.68 -14.78
C PRO A 63 3.04 2.28 -13.68
N SER A 64 3.52 1.66 -12.59
CA SER A 64 2.71 1.28 -11.44
C SER A 64 2.64 2.39 -10.38
N PHE A 65 1.67 2.25 -9.47
CA PHE A 65 1.44 3.18 -8.36
C PHE A 65 1.64 2.47 -7.02
N CYS A 66 1.88 3.23 -5.95
CA CYS A 66 1.90 2.67 -4.61
C CYS A 66 1.13 3.49 -3.59
N LEU A 67 0.49 2.79 -2.64
CA LEU A 67 -0.05 3.37 -1.40
C LEU A 67 1.05 3.42 -0.34
N ILE A 68 1.10 4.51 0.43
CA ILE A 68 2.11 4.74 1.47
C ILE A 68 1.43 4.71 2.83
N SER A 69 1.92 3.88 3.75
CA SER A 69 1.46 3.82 5.15
C SER A 69 2.66 3.67 6.11
N PRO A 70 2.48 3.81 7.44
CA PRO A 70 3.54 3.49 8.39
C PRO A 70 4.01 2.04 8.24
N TRP A 71 5.31 1.79 8.47
CA TRP A 71 5.81 0.43 8.54
C TRP A 71 5.34 -0.27 9.82
N MET A 72 4.81 -1.49 9.68
CA MET A 72 4.35 -2.31 10.80
C MET A 72 5.36 -3.42 11.05
N GLU A 73 6.21 -3.26 12.06
CA GLU A 73 7.32 -4.18 12.39
C GLU A 73 6.85 -5.62 12.60
N ASN A 74 5.71 -5.79 13.27
CA ASN A 74 5.10 -7.08 13.57
C ASN A 74 4.33 -7.72 12.40
N ARG A 75 4.35 -7.09 11.22
CA ARG A 75 3.66 -7.54 10.01
C ARG A 75 2.15 -7.77 10.25
N ASN A 76 1.56 -8.77 9.62
CA ASN A 76 0.16 -9.14 9.81
C ASN A 76 -0.01 -10.16 10.95
N VAL A 77 -1.24 -10.26 11.45
CA VAL A 77 -1.59 -11.13 12.59
C VAL A 77 -1.21 -12.60 12.37
N ILE A 78 -1.39 -13.13 11.16
CA ILE A 78 -1.05 -14.52 10.85
C ILE A 78 0.46 -14.74 10.94
N THR A 79 1.25 -13.83 10.38
CA THR A 79 2.71 -13.87 10.48
C THR A 79 3.16 -13.71 11.93
N TYR A 80 2.56 -12.79 12.68
CA TYR A 80 2.90 -12.58 14.09
C TYR A 80 2.65 -13.83 14.93
N LEU A 81 1.47 -14.44 14.83
CA LEU A 81 1.10 -15.65 15.57
C LEU A 81 1.99 -16.84 15.24
N LYS A 82 2.42 -16.98 13.98
CA LYS A 82 3.38 -18.02 13.59
C LYS A 82 4.75 -17.87 14.28
N HIS A 83 5.19 -16.64 14.54
CA HIS A 83 6.45 -16.38 15.23
C HIS A 83 6.30 -16.32 16.77
N ASN A 84 5.07 -16.21 17.27
CA ASN A 84 4.75 -16.14 18.69
C ASN A 84 3.67 -17.19 19.05
N PRO A 85 3.97 -18.49 18.96
CA PRO A 85 3.04 -19.54 19.34
C PRO A 85 2.99 -19.65 20.87
N GLN A 86 2.07 -18.91 21.51
CA GLN A 86 1.67 -19.12 22.90
C GLN A 86 0.17 -19.35 22.97
#